data_AF-A0A661IUV6-F1
#
_entry.id   AF-A0A661IUV6-F1
#
_cell.length_a   1.000
_cell.length_b   1.000
_cell.length_c   1.000
_cell.angle_alpha   90.00
_cell.angle_beta   90.00
_cell.angle_gamma   90.00
#
_symmetry.space_group_name_H-M   'P 1'
#
loop_
_entity.id
_entity.type
_entity.pdbx_description
1 polymer ?
#
loop_
_entity_poly.entity_id
_entity_poly.type
_entity_poly.pdbx_seq_one_letter_code
_entity_poly.pdbx_strand_id
1 'polypeptide(L)'
;MSELRDLREWISACEKEGELKRIKVQVDWNLELSHIAKLNEERKGPALLFENVKDYTIPVLTSALTSEKRLAITLGVEPGTSMCEMARWWMKVITEKGLIKPKEVPSGPVTEQVVEEDAIDLLRDFPVPYIYPKDGGRYIGTAVFLITKDLETGWVNLGTYRMMVHDRNHTGVQIIKGKHADMHFKQYEKAGKPMPAAAVIGCDPILFLCSSTLVPAQVSEYDVAGGLRGEPIEVFEGELTGLPLPAHAEIILEGFIDPKDLR
;
A
#
# COMPACT_ATOMS: atom_id res chain seq x y z
N MET A 1 22.06 8.95 2.39
CA MET A 1 20.74 8.30 2.53
C MET A 1 19.92 8.85 1.38
N SER A 2 19.32 8.01 0.54
CA SER A 2 18.46 8.53 -0.53
C SER A 2 17.22 9.14 0.11
N GLU A 3 16.94 10.41 -0.20
CA GLU A 3 15.70 11.11 0.16
C GLU A 3 14.57 10.53 -0.71
N LEU A 4 14.06 9.35 -0.35
CA LEU A 4 12.86 8.76 -0.96
C LEU A 4 11.69 9.05 -0.04
N ARG A 5 10.79 9.92 -0.49
CA ARG A 5 9.61 10.37 0.25
C ARG A 5 8.32 9.75 -0.26
N ASP A 6 8.32 9.31 -1.52
CA ASP A 6 7.12 8.80 -2.19
C ASP A 6 7.42 7.71 -3.23
N LEU A 7 6.35 7.18 -3.85
CA LEU A 7 6.46 6.15 -4.88
C LEU A 7 7.16 6.66 -6.16
N ARG A 8 6.98 7.92 -6.53
CA ARG A 8 7.50 8.51 -7.78
C ARG A 8 9.01 8.67 -7.72
N GLU A 9 9.52 9.12 -6.58
CA GLU A 9 10.95 9.17 -6.27
C GLU A 9 11.55 7.76 -6.24
N TRP A 10 10.83 6.78 -5.67
CA TRP A 10 11.27 5.38 -5.67
C TRP A 10 11.34 4.79 -7.10
N ILE A 11 10.33 5.04 -7.93
CA ILE A 11 10.31 4.64 -9.35
C ILE A 11 11.53 5.23 -10.06
N SER A 12 11.82 6.51 -9.82
CA SER A 12 12.98 7.21 -10.40
C SER A 12 14.31 6.62 -9.92
N ALA A 13 14.41 6.21 -8.65
CA ALA A 13 15.60 5.55 -8.11
C ALA A 13 15.81 4.16 -8.72
N CYS A 14 14.74 3.38 -8.86
CA CYS A 14 14.79 2.09 -9.54
C CYS A 14 15.18 2.22 -11.02
N GLU A 15 14.70 3.25 -11.72
CA GLU A 15 15.08 3.52 -13.12
C GLU A 15 16.58 3.84 -13.25
N LYS A 16 17.14 4.65 -12.34
CA LYS A 16 18.58 4.95 -12.30
C LYS A 16 19.43 3.70 -12.05
N GLU A 17 18.92 2.77 -11.25
CA GLU A 17 19.59 1.51 -10.88
C GLU A 17 19.36 0.37 -11.88
N GLY A 18 18.62 0.60 -12.97
CA GLY A 18 18.26 -0.44 -13.95
C GLY A 18 17.23 -1.46 -13.43
N GLU A 19 16.59 -1.17 -12.30
CA GLU A 19 15.60 -2.01 -11.62
C GLU A 19 14.15 -1.67 -11.99
N LEU A 20 13.93 -0.77 -12.96
CA LEU A 20 12.63 -0.44 -13.52
C LEU A 20 12.64 -0.59 -15.04
N LYS A 21 11.55 -1.12 -15.60
CA LYS A 21 11.26 -1.08 -17.03
C LYS A 21 9.90 -0.43 -17.28
N ARG A 22 9.89 0.65 -18.07
CA ARG A 22 8.66 1.25 -18.60
C ARG A 22 8.14 0.47 -19.80
N ILE A 23 6.86 0.12 -19.78
CA ILE A 23 6.14 -0.60 -20.83
C ILE A 23 5.15 0.38 -21.47
N LYS A 24 5.50 0.84 -22.69
CA LYS A 24 4.74 1.85 -23.44
C LYS A 24 3.75 1.26 -24.46
N VAL A 25 3.97 0.01 -24.84
CA VAL A 25 3.03 -0.73 -25.67
C VAL A 25 1.74 -0.92 -24.88
N GLN A 26 0.61 -0.82 -25.57
CA GLN A 26 -0.68 -1.09 -24.94
C GLN A 26 -0.73 -2.53 -24.44
N VAL A 27 -1.21 -2.72 -23.22
CA VAL A 27 -1.49 -4.03 -22.62
C VAL A 27 -2.93 -4.08 -22.12
N ASP A 28 -3.54 -5.25 -22.15
CA ASP A 28 -4.87 -5.49 -21.60
C ASP A 28 -4.78 -5.72 -20.07
N TRP A 29 -5.68 -5.07 -19.33
CA TRP A 29 -5.82 -5.28 -17.88
C TRP A 29 -6.36 -6.69 -17.56
N ASN A 30 -6.99 -7.34 -18.55
CA ASN A 30 -7.54 -8.67 -18.43
C ASN A 30 -6.47 -9.73 -18.75
N LEU A 31 -5.88 -10.33 -17.73
CA LEU A 31 -4.87 -11.41 -17.76
C LEU A 31 -3.51 -11.05 -18.39
N GLU A 32 -3.45 -10.23 -19.43
CA GLU A 32 -2.20 -9.94 -20.15
C GLU A 32 -1.18 -9.24 -19.25
N LEU A 33 -1.57 -8.12 -18.62
CA LEU A 33 -0.70 -7.35 -17.74
C LEU A 33 -0.14 -8.21 -16.60
N SER A 34 -1.01 -8.97 -15.92
CA SER A 34 -0.60 -9.85 -14.81
C SER A 34 0.26 -11.02 -15.26
N HIS A 35 0.00 -11.59 -16.44
CA HIS A 35 0.82 -12.65 -17.01
C HIS A 35 2.23 -12.17 -17.36
N ILE A 36 2.35 -10.97 -17.96
CA ILE A 36 3.64 -10.33 -18.23
C ILE A 36 4.40 -10.11 -16.91
N ALA A 37 3.74 -9.54 -15.89
CA ALA A 37 4.35 -9.32 -14.58
C ALA A 37 4.84 -10.63 -13.95
N LYS A 38 4.04 -11.69 -14.01
CA LYS A 38 4.38 -13.02 -13.48
C LYS A 38 5.61 -13.63 -14.16
N LEU A 39 5.66 -13.61 -15.50
CA LEU A 39 6.82 -14.11 -16.25
C LEU A 39 8.07 -13.29 -15.98
N ASN A 40 7.93 -11.97 -15.83
CA ASN A 40 9.01 -11.08 -15.47
C ASN A 40 9.59 -11.43 -14.08
N GLU A 41 8.73 -11.66 -13.08
CA GLU A 41 9.15 -12.06 -11.73
C GLU A 41 9.85 -13.41 -11.71
N GLU A 42 9.35 -14.41 -12.44
CA GLU A 42 9.99 -15.73 -12.56
C GLU A 42 11.41 -15.66 -13.16
N ARG A 43 11.63 -14.66 -14.02
CA ARG A 43 12.94 -14.35 -14.61
C ARG A 43 13.77 -13.40 -13.75
N LYS A 44 13.30 -13.05 -12.55
CA LYS A 44 13.93 -12.07 -11.64
C LYS A 44 14.15 -10.71 -12.32
N GLY A 45 13.19 -10.30 -13.14
CA GLY A 45 13.25 -9.05 -13.88
C GLY A 45 13.04 -7.78 -13.02
N PRO A 46 13.13 -6.60 -13.65
CA PRO A 46 12.92 -5.32 -13.00
C PRO A 46 11.45 -5.13 -12.58
N ALA A 47 11.16 -4.10 -11.79
CA ALA A 47 9.78 -3.62 -11.64
C ALA A 47 9.24 -3.13 -13.00
N LEU A 48 7.96 -3.34 -13.27
CA LEU A 48 7.34 -2.94 -14.54
C LEU A 48 6.36 -1.80 -14.30
N LEU A 49 6.53 -0.72 -15.04
CA LEU A 49 5.56 0.38 -15.08
C LEU A 49 4.84 0.35 -16.42
N PHE A 50 3.59 -0.12 -16.41
CA PHE A 50 2.71 -0.15 -17.57
C PHE A 50 2.05 1.23 -17.73
N GLU A 51 2.48 1.98 -18.74
CA GLU A 51 2.04 3.36 -18.97
C GLU A 51 0.82 3.45 -19.90
N ASN A 52 0.47 2.35 -20.56
CA ASN A 52 -0.64 2.28 -21.52
C ASN A 52 -1.45 1.02 -21.26
N VAL A 53 -2.41 1.10 -20.34
CA VAL A 53 -3.35 0.03 -20.06
C VAL A 53 -4.63 0.30 -20.83
N LYS A 54 -5.09 -0.67 -21.62
CA LYS A 54 -6.29 -0.56 -22.45
C LYS A 54 -7.48 -0.04 -21.63
N ASP A 55 -8.21 0.92 -22.20
CA ASP A 55 -9.40 1.58 -21.61
C ASP A 55 -9.13 2.56 -20.43
N TYR A 56 -7.88 2.71 -19.98
CA TYR A 56 -7.53 3.55 -18.83
C TYR A 56 -6.39 4.53 -19.10
N THR A 57 -6.32 5.61 -18.31
CA THR A 57 -5.24 6.62 -18.36
C THR A 57 -4.24 6.47 -17.22
N ILE A 58 -4.62 5.80 -16.14
CA ILE A 58 -3.79 5.61 -14.95
C ILE A 58 -2.78 4.47 -15.22
N PRO A 59 -1.48 4.65 -14.93
CA PRO A 59 -0.49 3.60 -15.10
C PRO A 59 -0.56 2.55 -13.98
N VAL A 60 -0.01 1.36 -14.23
CA VAL A 60 0.08 0.27 -13.24
C VAL A 60 1.54 -0.09 -13.01
N LEU A 61 1.97 -0.05 -11.74
CA LEU A 61 3.27 -0.55 -11.31
C LEU A 61 3.11 -1.98 -10.78
N THR A 62 3.96 -2.90 -11.24
CA THR A 62 4.03 -4.28 -10.72
C THR A 62 5.45 -4.64 -10.30
N SER A 63 5.57 -5.74 -9.54
CA SER A 63 6.86 -6.34 -9.19
C SER A 63 7.78 -5.43 -8.36
N ALA A 64 7.19 -4.46 -7.63
CA ALA A 64 7.92 -3.42 -6.93
C ALA A 64 8.94 -3.98 -5.92
N LEU A 65 8.53 -4.93 -5.07
CA LEU A 65 9.38 -5.48 -4.01
C LEU A 65 9.79 -6.95 -4.24
N THR A 66 9.95 -7.37 -5.50
CA THR A 66 10.30 -8.76 -5.85
C THR A 66 11.79 -9.02 -6.08
N SER A 67 12.68 -8.08 -5.74
CA SER A 67 14.14 -8.27 -5.75
C SER A 67 14.81 -7.70 -4.49
N GLU A 68 15.93 -8.29 -4.09
CA GLU A 68 16.74 -7.79 -2.97
C GLU A 68 17.27 -6.38 -3.25
N LYS A 69 17.63 -6.08 -4.50
CA LYS A 69 18.11 -4.75 -4.90
C LYS A 69 17.02 -3.68 -4.71
N ARG A 70 15.77 -3.98 -5.06
CA ARG A 70 14.63 -3.06 -4.85
C ARG A 70 14.25 -2.91 -3.37
N LEU A 71 14.40 -3.96 -2.57
CA LEU A 71 14.28 -3.85 -1.12
C LEU A 71 15.37 -2.96 -0.53
N ALA A 72 16.62 -3.08 -0.98
CA ALA A 72 17.71 -2.23 -0.55
C ALA A 72 17.46 -0.75 -0.89
N ILE A 73 17.00 -0.46 -2.12
CA ILE A 73 16.58 0.89 -2.53
C ILE A 73 15.46 1.41 -1.62
N THR A 74 14.45 0.59 -1.34
CA THR A 74 13.32 0.94 -0.46
C THR A 74 13.81 1.33 0.95
N LEU A 75 14.74 0.57 1.52
CA LEU A 75 15.31 0.86 2.83
C LEU A 75 16.33 2.02 2.82
N GLY A 76 16.72 2.51 1.64
CA GLY A 76 17.75 3.55 1.49
C GLY A 76 19.16 3.05 1.85
N VAL A 77 19.40 1.75 1.73
CA VAL A 77 20.72 1.11 1.90
C VAL A 77 21.35 0.80 0.55
N GLU A 78 22.62 0.39 0.55
CA GLU A 78 23.36 0.16 -0.69
C GLU A 78 22.71 -0.94 -1.56
N PRO A 79 22.46 -0.69 -2.86
CA PRO A 79 21.98 -1.73 -3.76
C PRO A 79 22.97 -2.89 -3.84
N GLY A 80 22.55 -4.09 -3.45
CA GLY A 80 23.41 -5.27 -3.31
C GLY A 80 23.61 -5.75 -1.88
N THR A 81 23.16 -4.97 -0.89
CA THR A 81 23.02 -5.43 0.51
C THR A 81 22.15 -6.68 0.53
N SER A 82 22.63 -7.75 1.16
CA SER A 82 21.89 -9.01 1.23
C SER A 82 20.65 -8.88 2.13
N MET A 83 19.67 -9.78 1.94
CA MET A 83 18.48 -9.84 2.80
C MET A 83 18.84 -9.93 4.31
N CYS A 84 19.84 -10.72 4.66
CA CYS A 84 20.29 -10.89 6.04
C CYS A 84 20.86 -9.58 6.63
N GLU A 85 21.63 -8.83 5.84
CA GLU A 85 22.19 -7.56 6.25
C GLU A 85 21.12 -6.48 6.37
N MET A 86 20.16 -6.44 5.44
CA MET A 86 18.99 -5.56 5.51
C MET A 86 18.16 -5.82 6.78
N ALA A 87 17.91 -7.09 7.12
CA ALA A 87 17.19 -7.45 8.34
C ALA A 87 17.94 -7.02 9.61
N ARG A 88 19.27 -7.19 9.66
CA ARG A 88 20.09 -6.70 10.79
C ARG A 88 20.09 -5.18 10.87
N TRP A 89 20.18 -4.51 9.72
CA TRP A 89 20.13 -3.05 9.65
C TRP A 89 18.79 -2.52 10.16
N TRP A 90 17.68 -3.12 9.73
CA TRP A 90 16.34 -2.78 10.21
C TRP A 90 16.26 -2.87 11.73
N MET A 91 16.65 -4.02 12.29
CA MET A 91 16.62 -4.23 13.74
C MET A 91 17.50 -3.22 14.46
N LYS A 92 18.73 -2.99 13.97
CA LYS A 92 19.65 -2.00 14.53
C LYS A 92 19.03 -0.61 14.57
N VAL A 93 18.46 -0.15 13.46
CA VAL A 93 17.84 1.18 13.35
C VAL A 93 16.71 1.31 14.35
N ILE A 94 15.79 0.36 14.40
CA ILE A 94 14.65 0.41 15.32
C ILE A 94 15.10 0.35 16.80
N THR A 95 16.14 -0.44 17.12
CA THR A 95 16.62 -0.53 18.51
C THR A 95 17.48 0.66 18.96
N GLU A 96 18.26 1.25 18.07
CA GLU A 96 19.21 2.32 18.43
C GLU A 96 18.66 3.72 18.20
N LYS A 97 17.95 3.95 17.09
CA LYS A 97 17.36 5.25 16.74
C LYS A 97 15.92 5.39 17.25
N GLY A 98 15.24 4.27 17.47
CA GLY A 98 13.88 4.23 17.97
C GLY A 98 12.83 4.48 16.88
N LEU A 99 11.60 4.61 17.35
CA LEU A 99 10.42 4.89 16.54
C LEU A 99 10.22 6.40 16.40
N ILE A 100 9.74 6.85 15.23
CA ILE A 100 9.45 8.26 14.96
C ILE A 100 7.99 8.37 14.55
N LYS A 101 7.19 9.02 15.41
CA LYS A 101 5.75 9.23 15.16
C LYS A 101 5.51 10.00 13.86
N PRO A 102 4.38 9.77 13.18
CA PRO A 102 4.00 10.56 12.01
C PRO A 102 3.80 12.03 12.38
N LYS A 103 3.94 12.89 11.39
CA LYS A 103 3.74 14.34 11.50
C LYS A 103 2.46 14.72 10.78
N GLU A 104 1.57 15.39 11.47
CA GLU A 104 0.35 15.93 10.87
C GLU A 104 0.67 17.12 9.96
N VAL A 105 0.07 17.12 8.78
CA VAL A 105 0.09 18.20 7.80
C VAL A 105 -1.34 18.53 7.36
N PRO A 106 -1.63 19.76 6.87
CA PRO A 106 -2.98 20.15 6.50
C PRO A 106 -3.56 19.35 5.32
N SER A 107 -2.71 18.94 4.38
CA SER A 107 -3.07 18.17 3.18
C SER A 107 -1.82 17.58 2.53
N GLY A 108 -1.98 16.83 1.44
CA GLY A 108 -0.87 16.28 0.65
C GLY A 108 -1.19 16.18 -0.84
N PRO A 109 -0.22 15.82 -1.70
CA PRO A 109 -0.45 15.64 -3.14
C PRO A 109 -1.63 14.70 -3.46
N VAL A 110 -1.91 13.70 -2.60
CA VAL A 110 -3.05 12.79 -2.80
C VAL A 110 -4.42 13.50 -2.81
N THR A 111 -4.52 14.69 -2.21
CA THR A 111 -5.76 15.47 -2.15
C THR A 111 -5.95 16.38 -3.38
N GLU A 112 -5.07 16.32 -4.38
CA GLU A 112 -5.22 17.10 -5.64
C GLU A 112 -6.47 16.70 -6.43
N GLN A 113 -6.94 15.46 -6.26
CA GLN A 113 -8.15 14.92 -6.89
C GLN A 113 -8.97 14.19 -5.81
N VAL A 114 -10.14 14.73 -5.47
CA VAL A 114 -11.09 14.11 -4.55
C VAL A 114 -12.37 13.75 -5.31
N VAL A 115 -12.83 12.52 -5.15
CA VAL A 115 -14.03 11.99 -5.83
C VAL A 115 -15.02 11.57 -4.76
N GLU A 116 -16.18 12.22 -4.76
CA GLU A 116 -17.28 11.95 -3.82
C GLU A 116 -18.01 10.64 -4.13
N GLU A 117 -18.66 10.07 -3.12
CA GLU A 117 -19.24 8.71 -3.16
C GLU A 117 -20.13 8.43 -4.38
N ASP A 118 -20.93 9.40 -4.83
CA ASP A 118 -21.85 9.25 -5.96
C ASP A 118 -21.13 9.14 -7.31
N ALA A 119 -19.93 9.72 -7.42
CA ALA A 119 -19.11 9.71 -8.61
C ALA A 119 -18.16 8.50 -8.70
N ILE A 120 -17.88 7.81 -7.57
CA ILE A 120 -16.94 6.68 -7.53
C ILE A 120 -17.39 5.51 -8.42
N ASP A 121 -16.52 5.08 -9.32
CA ASP A 121 -16.63 3.78 -9.98
C ASP A 121 -15.25 3.14 -10.14
N LEU A 122 -14.92 2.20 -9.24
CA LEU A 122 -13.62 1.54 -9.17
C LEU A 122 -13.19 0.84 -10.46
N LEU A 123 -14.14 0.29 -11.23
CA LEU A 123 -13.83 -0.43 -12.47
C LEU A 123 -13.81 0.48 -13.69
N ARG A 124 -14.47 1.64 -13.64
CA ARG A 124 -14.37 2.67 -14.67
C ARG A 124 -13.10 3.51 -14.49
N ASP A 125 -12.77 3.84 -13.26
CA ASP A 125 -11.74 4.84 -12.94
C ASP A 125 -10.33 4.24 -12.88
N PHE A 126 -10.19 2.99 -12.42
CA PHE A 126 -8.89 2.35 -12.22
C PHE A 126 -8.67 1.12 -13.11
N PRO A 127 -7.43 0.91 -13.62
CA PRO A 127 -7.03 -0.28 -14.37
C PRO A 127 -6.87 -1.52 -13.48
N VAL A 128 -7.91 -1.88 -12.73
CA VAL A 128 -7.87 -3.01 -11.78
C VAL A 128 -7.60 -4.31 -12.56
N PRO A 129 -6.51 -5.06 -12.30
CA PRO A 129 -6.21 -6.24 -13.11
C PRO A 129 -7.17 -7.40 -12.80
N TYR A 130 -7.53 -8.17 -13.83
CA TYR A 130 -8.03 -9.53 -13.65
C TYR A 130 -6.83 -10.48 -13.71
N ILE A 131 -6.40 -11.00 -12.56
CA ILE A 131 -5.03 -11.47 -12.39
C ILE A 131 -4.86 -12.90 -12.89
N TYR A 132 -5.72 -13.81 -12.46
CA TYR A 132 -5.66 -15.22 -12.85
C TYR A 132 -6.98 -15.68 -13.50
N PRO A 133 -6.96 -16.66 -14.43
CA PRO A 133 -8.17 -17.10 -15.14
C PRO A 133 -9.32 -17.59 -14.25
N LYS A 134 -8.99 -18.04 -13.02
CA LYS A 134 -9.94 -18.60 -12.04
C LYS A 134 -10.20 -17.68 -10.85
N ASP A 135 -9.71 -16.44 -10.87
CA ASP A 135 -10.05 -15.47 -9.82
C ASP A 135 -11.55 -15.17 -9.84
N GLY A 136 -12.13 -14.89 -8.67
CA GLY A 136 -13.56 -14.56 -8.56
C GLY A 136 -13.93 -13.17 -9.07
N GLY A 137 -12.95 -12.32 -9.39
CA GLY A 137 -13.13 -10.93 -9.77
C GLY A 137 -11.80 -10.20 -9.99
N ARG A 138 -11.88 -8.89 -10.23
CA ARG A 138 -10.72 -8.00 -10.41
C ARG A 138 -10.18 -7.58 -9.04
N TYR A 139 -8.86 -7.58 -8.87
CA TYR A 139 -8.21 -7.31 -7.57
C TYR A 139 -7.49 -5.97 -7.59
N ILE A 140 -8.04 -5.00 -6.86
CA ILE A 140 -7.43 -3.68 -6.69
C ILE A 140 -6.37 -3.68 -5.59
N GLY A 141 -6.54 -4.54 -4.58
CA GLY A 141 -5.63 -4.66 -3.46
C GLY A 141 -4.73 -5.88 -3.57
N THR A 142 -3.55 -5.72 -4.18
CA THR A 142 -2.49 -6.76 -4.22
C THR A 142 -1.17 -6.32 -3.62
N ALA A 143 -0.83 -5.04 -3.77
CA ALA A 143 0.22 -4.34 -3.06
C ALA A 143 -0.38 -3.10 -2.40
N VAL A 144 -1.25 -3.34 -1.40
CA VAL A 144 -2.05 -2.33 -0.69
C VAL A 144 -1.86 -2.51 0.80
N PHE A 145 -2.01 -1.44 1.57
CA PHE A 145 -2.21 -1.55 3.01
C PHE A 145 -3.49 -0.85 3.44
N LEU A 146 -4.17 -1.45 4.43
CA LEU A 146 -5.38 -0.93 5.04
C LEU A 146 -5.02 -0.27 6.37
N ILE A 147 -5.39 0.99 6.49
CA ILE A 147 -5.36 1.74 7.74
C ILE A 147 -6.65 1.45 8.49
N THR A 148 -6.53 1.04 9.75
CA THR A 148 -7.67 0.89 10.67
C THR A 148 -7.27 1.44 12.04
N LYS A 149 -8.25 1.74 12.88
CA LYS A 149 -8.03 2.33 14.19
C LYS A 149 -8.81 1.59 15.27
N ASP A 150 -8.12 1.18 16.33
CA ASP A 150 -8.71 0.59 17.53
C ASP A 150 -9.79 1.51 18.12
N LEU A 151 -10.93 0.94 18.49
CA LEU A 151 -12.11 1.73 18.89
C LEU A 151 -11.94 2.41 20.25
N GLU A 152 -11.19 1.79 21.16
CA GLU A 152 -11.05 2.27 22.55
C GLU A 152 -9.81 3.13 22.74
N THR A 153 -8.68 2.70 22.18
CA THR A 153 -7.37 3.31 22.40
C THR A 153 -6.96 4.30 21.31
N GLY A 154 -7.60 4.22 20.14
CA GLY A 154 -7.20 4.99 18.97
C GLY A 154 -5.90 4.51 18.31
N TRP A 155 -5.39 3.32 18.67
CA TRP A 155 -4.21 2.72 18.05
C TRP A 155 -4.42 2.50 16.55
N VAL A 156 -3.50 3.03 15.75
CA VAL A 156 -3.53 2.95 14.29
C VAL A 156 -2.68 1.78 13.80
N ASN A 157 -3.29 0.93 12.97
CA ASN A 157 -2.64 -0.20 12.31
C ASN A 157 -2.66 -0.03 10.80
N LEU A 158 -1.53 -0.31 10.14
CA LEU A 158 -1.42 -0.51 8.69
C LEU A 158 -1.17 -1.98 8.44
N GLY A 159 -2.11 -2.67 7.79
CA GLY A 159 -1.93 -4.08 7.45
C GLY A 159 -2.14 -4.35 5.97
N THR A 160 -1.33 -5.22 5.37
CA THR A 160 -1.54 -5.68 4.00
C THR A 160 -2.68 -6.72 3.93
N TYR A 161 -3.76 -6.39 3.22
CA TYR A 161 -4.90 -7.28 3.03
C TYR A 161 -5.35 -7.28 1.57
N ARG A 162 -5.65 -8.47 1.02
CA ARG A 162 -6.08 -8.62 -0.37
C ARG A 162 -7.48 -8.01 -0.54
N MET A 163 -7.70 -7.29 -1.65
CA MET A 163 -8.99 -6.63 -1.91
C MET A 163 -9.51 -6.93 -3.32
N MET A 164 -10.70 -7.52 -3.39
CA MET A 164 -11.43 -7.78 -4.63
C MET A 164 -12.52 -6.72 -4.82
N VAL A 165 -12.69 -6.20 -6.03
CA VAL A 165 -13.78 -5.28 -6.35
C VAL A 165 -15.07 -6.07 -6.55
N HIS A 166 -16.17 -5.64 -5.91
CA HIS A 166 -17.50 -6.24 -6.09
C HIS A 166 -18.40 -5.42 -7.01
N ASP A 167 -18.37 -4.10 -6.86
CA ASP A 167 -19.19 -3.16 -7.63
C ASP A 167 -18.49 -1.80 -7.73
N ARG A 168 -19.24 -0.75 -8.10
CA ARG A 168 -18.70 0.60 -8.34
C ARG A 168 -17.93 1.15 -7.14
N ASN A 169 -18.33 0.85 -5.90
CA ASN A 169 -17.77 1.49 -4.70
C ASN A 169 -17.56 0.52 -3.52
N HIS A 170 -17.64 -0.79 -3.74
CA HIS A 170 -17.36 -1.81 -2.71
C HIS A 170 -16.19 -2.72 -3.08
N THR A 171 -15.36 -3.02 -2.07
CA THR A 171 -14.32 -4.05 -2.14
C THR A 171 -14.43 -4.99 -0.95
N GLY A 172 -14.22 -6.28 -1.18
CA GLY A 172 -14.12 -7.27 -0.12
C GLY A 172 -12.69 -7.28 0.40
N VAL A 173 -12.52 -7.17 1.72
CA VAL A 173 -11.22 -7.08 2.37
C VAL A 173 -10.93 -8.37 3.12
N GLN A 174 -9.88 -9.09 2.74
CA GLN A 174 -9.51 -10.35 3.37
C GLN A 174 -8.74 -10.12 4.69
N ILE A 175 -9.44 -9.76 5.76
CA ILE A 175 -8.85 -9.63 7.10
C ILE A 175 -8.52 -11.03 7.65
N ILE A 176 -7.24 -11.27 7.91
CA ILE A 176 -6.77 -12.56 8.44
C ILE A 176 -6.98 -12.61 9.95
N LYS A 177 -7.62 -13.70 10.44
CA LYS A 177 -7.84 -13.94 11.86
C LYS A 177 -6.54 -13.85 12.68
N GLY A 178 -6.58 -13.11 13.79
CA GLY A 178 -5.44 -12.90 14.69
C GLY A 178 -4.48 -11.79 14.26
N LYS A 179 -4.72 -11.11 13.14
CA LYS A 179 -4.02 -9.86 12.79
C LYS A 179 -4.67 -8.67 13.51
N HIS A 180 -3.95 -7.55 13.58
CA HIS A 180 -4.42 -6.37 14.29
C HIS A 180 -5.74 -5.81 13.75
N ALA A 181 -5.95 -5.82 12.42
CA ALA A 181 -7.25 -5.41 11.87
C ALA A 181 -8.40 -6.34 12.27
N ASP A 182 -8.17 -7.65 12.51
CA ASP A 182 -9.18 -8.57 13.07
C ASP A 182 -9.48 -8.22 14.54
N MET A 183 -8.48 -7.77 15.30
CA MET A 183 -8.68 -7.29 16.67
C MET A 183 -9.53 -6.01 16.68
N HIS A 184 -9.23 -5.05 15.80
CA HIS A 184 -10.04 -3.84 15.63
C HIS A 184 -11.46 -4.21 15.19
N PHE A 185 -11.61 -5.00 14.13
CA PHE A 185 -12.90 -5.41 13.58
C PHE A 185 -13.83 -6.00 14.64
N LYS A 186 -13.34 -6.89 15.50
CA LYS A 186 -14.13 -7.48 16.61
C LYS A 186 -14.64 -6.47 17.63
N GLN A 187 -13.90 -5.38 17.86
CA GLN A 187 -14.38 -4.31 18.76
C GLN A 187 -15.54 -3.55 18.13
N TYR A 188 -15.43 -3.20 16.85
CA TYR A 188 -16.50 -2.54 16.10
C TYR A 188 -17.72 -3.44 15.93
N GLU A 189 -17.52 -4.73 15.66
CA GLU A 189 -18.58 -5.74 15.62
C GLU A 189 -19.33 -5.81 16.95
N LYS A 190 -18.60 -5.94 18.07
CA LYS A 190 -19.19 -5.96 19.41
C LYS A 190 -19.93 -4.67 19.75
N ALA A 191 -19.43 -3.53 19.28
CA ALA A 191 -20.05 -2.22 19.46
C ALA A 191 -21.23 -1.96 18.49
N GLY A 192 -21.44 -2.82 17.49
CA GLY A 192 -22.44 -2.62 16.44
C GLY A 192 -22.19 -1.37 15.59
N LYS A 193 -20.91 -0.99 15.40
CA LYS A 193 -20.49 0.19 14.65
C LYS A 193 -19.74 -0.21 13.38
N PRO A 194 -19.86 0.56 12.28
CA PRO A 194 -18.95 0.43 11.15
C PRO A 194 -17.52 0.77 11.56
N MET A 195 -16.54 0.01 11.07
CA MET A 195 -15.12 0.26 11.32
C MET A 195 -14.56 1.23 10.27
N PRO A 196 -13.99 2.39 10.66
CA PRO A 196 -13.32 3.28 9.72
C PRO A 196 -12.12 2.55 9.10
N ALA A 197 -11.99 2.65 7.78
CA ALA A 197 -10.92 2.00 7.05
C ALA A 197 -10.48 2.84 5.83
N ALA A 198 -9.19 2.83 5.54
CA ALA A 198 -8.65 3.45 4.33
C ALA A 198 -7.64 2.53 3.65
N ALA A 199 -7.88 2.19 2.39
CA ALA A 199 -6.94 1.40 1.58
C ALA A 199 -6.01 2.33 0.81
N VAL A 200 -4.71 2.18 1.02
CA VAL A 200 -3.67 3.00 0.38
C VAL A 200 -2.99 2.21 -0.72
N ILE A 201 -3.16 2.66 -1.97
CA ILE A 201 -2.64 2.01 -3.17
C ILE A 201 -1.57 2.92 -3.77
N GLY A 202 -0.31 2.51 -3.63
CA GLY A 202 0.84 3.32 -4.00
C GLY A 202 1.13 4.41 -2.96
N CYS A 203 2.29 4.31 -2.33
CA CYS A 203 2.87 5.31 -1.42
C CYS A 203 4.39 5.00 -1.34
N ASP A 204 5.13 5.64 -0.43
CA ASP A 204 6.50 5.20 -0.12
C ASP A 204 6.50 3.68 0.13
N PRO A 205 7.23 2.87 -0.68
CA PRO A 205 7.24 1.43 -0.54
C PRO A 205 7.70 0.93 0.84
N ILE A 206 8.36 1.78 1.65
CA ILE A 206 8.69 1.43 3.03
C ILE A 206 7.45 1.23 3.89
N LEU A 207 6.36 1.97 3.66
CA LEU A 207 5.10 1.81 4.38
C LEU A 207 4.44 0.47 4.04
N PHE A 208 4.42 0.11 2.76
CA PHE A 208 3.93 -1.19 2.33
C PHE A 208 4.77 -2.31 2.96
N LEU A 209 6.11 -2.18 2.97
CA LEU A 209 7.00 -3.13 3.62
C LEU A 209 6.70 -3.26 5.13
N CYS A 210 6.58 -2.15 5.86
CA CYS A 210 6.21 -2.16 7.29
C CYS A 210 4.87 -2.86 7.52
N SER A 211 3.85 -2.55 6.72
CA SER A 211 2.50 -3.15 6.81
C SER A 211 2.43 -4.65 6.53
N SER A 212 3.48 -5.19 5.90
CA SER A 212 3.66 -6.62 5.62
C SER A 212 4.54 -7.33 6.66
N THR A 213 5.08 -6.61 7.65
CA THR A 213 5.89 -7.19 8.75
C THR A 213 5.10 -7.36 10.05
N LEU A 214 5.68 -8.08 11.01
CA LEU A 214 5.08 -8.23 12.34
C LEU A 214 5.57 -7.11 13.26
N VAL A 215 4.81 -6.02 13.30
CA VAL A 215 4.97 -4.97 14.31
C VAL A 215 4.24 -5.39 15.60
N PRO A 216 4.76 -5.08 16.80
CA PRO A 216 4.05 -5.36 18.05
C PRO A 216 2.69 -4.65 18.14
N ALA A 217 1.77 -5.22 18.90
CA ALA A 217 0.51 -4.55 19.20
C ALA A 217 0.74 -3.19 19.88
N GLN A 218 -0.14 -2.22 19.59
CA GLN A 218 -0.07 -0.83 20.06
C GLN A 218 1.12 0.00 19.53
N VAL A 219 1.91 -0.56 18.61
CA VAL A 219 2.88 0.22 17.82
C VAL A 219 2.31 0.39 16.41
N SER A 220 2.34 1.62 15.88
CA SER A 220 1.90 1.87 14.51
C SER A 220 3.06 1.62 13.55
N GLU A 221 2.76 1.02 12.40
CA GLU A 221 3.71 0.87 11.30
C GLU A 221 4.22 2.22 10.78
N TYR A 222 3.44 3.30 10.92
CA TYR A 222 3.94 4.66 10.67
C TYR A 222 5.17 4.98 11.50
N ASP A 223 5.15 4.60 12.78
CA ASP A 223 6.24 4.91 13.72
C ASP A 223 7.52 4.15 13.35
N VAL A 224 7.36 2.91 12.88
CA VAL A 224 8.44 2.04 12.38
C VAL A 224 9.00 2.60 11.08
N ALA A 225 8.14 2.94 10.12
CA ALA A 225 8.53 3.54 8.85
C ALA A 225 9.30 4.85 9.06
N GLY A 226 8.80 5.72 9.95
CA GLY A 226 9.49 6.96 10.32
C GLY A 226 10.86 6.69 10.95
N GLY A 227 10.96 5.71 11.85
CA GLY A 227 12.24 5.29 12.44
C GLY A 227 13.26 4.80 11.40
N LEU A 228 12.82 4.00 10.43
CA LEU A 228 13.67 3.49 9.36
C LEU A 228 14.13 4.58 8.41
N ARG A 229 13.23 5.50 8.04
CA ARG A 229 13.56 6.61 7.16
C ARG A 229 14.37 7.69 7.88
N GLY A 230 14.22 7.80 9.19
CA GLY A 230 14.90 8.76 10.06
C GLY A 230 14.19 10.12 10.15
N GLU A 231 12.98 10.21 9.61
CA GLU A 231 12.11 11.39 9.58
C GLU A 231 10.65 10.94 9.68
N PRO A 232 9.75 11.78 10.22
CA PRO A 232 8.34 11.42 10.39
C PRO A 232 7.64 11.26 9.04
N ILE A 233 6.74 10.28 8.95
CA ILE A 233 5.82 10.15 7.81
C ILE A 233 4.77 11.26 7.90
N GLU A 234 4.59 12.02 6.82
CA GLU A 234 3.57 13.07 6.77
C GLU A 234 2.19 12.47 6.53
N VAL A 235 1.25 12.80 7.42
CA VAL A 235 -0.13 12.33 7.38
C VAL A 235 -1.10 13.51 7.54
N PHE A 236 -2.31 13.40 7.03
CA PHE A 236 -3.41 14.33 7.28
C PHE A 236 -4.62 13.56 7.81
N GLU A 237 -5.52 14.21 8.54
CA GLU A 237 -6.74 13.57 9.04
C GLU A 237 -7.77 13.46 7.91
N GLY A 238 -8.21 12.24 7.60
CA GLY A 238 -9.25 11.99 6.60
C GLY A 238 -10.60 12.53 7.06
N GLU A 239 -11.27 13.31 6.19
CA GLU A 239 -12.53 13.98 6.55
C GLU A 239 -13.67 13.01 6.83
N LEU A 240 -13.68 11.84 6.17
CA LEU A 240 -14.75 10.85 6.31
C LEU A 240 -14.54 9.95 7.54
N THR A 241 -13.30 9.48 7.76
CA THR A 241 -13.01 8.43 8.75
C THR A 241 -12.24 8.90 9.97
N GLY A 242 -11.62 10.09 9.93
CA GLY A 242 -10.71 10.58 10.97
C GLY A 242 -9.42 9.74 11.09
N LEU A 243 -9.10 8.93 10.08
CA LEU A 243 -7.85 8.16 10.03
C LEU A 243 -6.69 9.06 9.60
N PRO A 244 -5.46 8.81 10.08
CA PRO A 244 -4.28 9.51 9.59
C PRO A 244 -3.87 8.95 8.23
N LEU A 245 -4.21 9.67 7.17
CA LEU A 245 -3.97 9.30 5.78
C LEU A 245 -2.59 9.79 5.32
N PRO A 246 -1.79 8.98 4.60
CA PRO A 246 -0.46 9.38 4.17
C PRO A 246 -0.54 10.44 3.06
N ALA A 247 0.11 11.59 3.27
CA ALA A 247 0.02 12.74 2.38
C ALA A 247 0.51 12.45 0.94
N HIS A 248 1.50 11.55 0.81
CA HIS A 248 2.19 11.24 -0.44
C HIS A 248 1.75 9.91 -1.08
N ALA A 249 0.53 9.44 -0.78
CA ALA A 249 -0.06 8.31 -1.51
C ALA A 249 -0.46 8.70 -2.95
N GLU A 250 -0.52 7.72 -3.85
CA GLU A 250 -1.08 7.91 -5.19
C GLU A 250 -2.60 7.82 -5.16
N ILE A 251 -3.15 6.83 -4.45
CA ILE A 251 -4.60 6.59 -4.37
C ILE A 251 -4.95 6.16 -2.94
N ILE A 252 -6.01 6.77 -2.39
CA ILE A 252 -6.62 6.35 -1.12
C ILE A 252 -8.10 6.07 -1.37
N LEU A 253 -8.54 4.87 -1.01
CA LEU A 253 -9.96 4.52 -0.94
C LEU A 253 -10.38 4.61 0.52
N GLU A 254 -11.15 5.64 0.87
CA GLU A 254 -11.60 5.90 2.23
C GLU A 254 -13.07 5.48 2.42
N GLY A 255 -13.38 4.81 3.54
CA GLY A 255 -14.73 4.38 3.82
C GLY A 255 -14.84 3.55 5.10
N PHE A 256 -15.80 2.62 5.11
CA PHE A 256 -16.11 1.84 6.29
C PHE A 256 -16.25 0.36 5.97
N ILE A 257 -15.83 -0.48 6.91
CA ILE A 257 -16.11 -1.92 6.90
C ILE A 257 -17.31 -2.15 7.83
N ASP A 258 -18.44 -2.58 7.28
CA ASP A 258 -19.61 -2.97 8.06
C ASP A 258 -19.43 -4.40 8.58
N PRO A 259 -19.40 -4.62 9.91
CA PRO A 259 -19.29 -5.97 10.46
C PRO A 259 -20.42 -6.94 10.07
N LYS A 260 -21.54 -6.44 9.56
CA LYS A 260 -22.69 -7.23 9.13
C LYS A 260 -22.68 -7.56 7.64
N ASP A 261 -21.81 -6.93 6.87
CA ASP A 261 -21.68 -7.13 5.43
C ASP A 261 -20.40 -7.91 5.13
N LEU A 262 -20.55 -9.19 4.81
CA LEU A 262 -19.44 -10.13 4.59
C LEU A 262 -19.15 -10.38 3.10
N ARG A 263 -19.56 -9.46 2.23
CA ARG A 263 -19.26 -9.52 0.79
C ARG A 263 -17.76 -9.54 0.52
#